data_AF-A0AAW8NNR3-F1
#
_entry.id   AF-A0AAW8NNR3-F1
#
_cell.length_a   1.000
_cell.length_b   1.000
_cell.length_c   1.000
_cell.angle_alpha   90.00
_cell.angle_beta   90.00
_cell.angle_gamma   90.00
#
_symmetry.space_group_name_H-M   'P 1'
#
loop_
_entity.id
_entity.type
_entity.pdbx_description
1 polymer ?
#
loop_
_entity_poly.entity_id
_entity_poly.type
_entity_poly.pdbx_seq_one_letter_code
_entity_poly.pdbx_strand_id
1 'polypeptide(L)' 'MSISNAERWLELCERQAQLVEGLSKAFPERCKQHHLLSESWRELAEKIASENKGFCD' A
#
# COMPACT_ATOMS: atom_id res chain seq x y z
N MET A 1 4.56 22.99 -1.46
CA MET A 1 3.31 22.33 -1.89
C MET A 1 2.88 21.41 -0.77
N SER A 2 1.68 21.61 -0.22
CA SER A 2 1.12 20.72 0.80
C SER A 2 0.66 19.43 0.11
N ILE A 3 1.26 18.31 0.47
CA ILE A 3 0.82 16.98 -0.01
C ILE A 3 -0.64 16.79 0.43
N SER A 4 -1.51 16.42 -0.51
CA SER A 4 -2.90 16.09 -0.22
C SER A 4 -2.99 14.89 0.71
N ASN A 5 -4.06 14.78 1.49
CA ASN A 5 -4.24 13.62 2.37
C ASN A 5 -4.21 12.30 1.57
N ALA A 6 -4.75 12.29 0.35
CA ALA A 6 -4.72 11.14 -0.54
C ALA A 6 -3.27 10.72 -0.88
N GLU A 7 -2.42 11.65 -1.28
CA GLU A 7 -1.01 11.36 -1.58
C GLU A 7 -0.25 10.84 -0.34
N ARG A 8 -0.54 11.35 0.86
CA ARG A 8 0.06 10.83 2.11
C ARG A 8 -0.38 9.39 2.38
N TRP A 9 -1.65 9.08 2.12
CA TRP A 9 -2.16 7.72 2.27
C TRP A 9 -1.59 6.76 1.23
N LEU A 10 -1.41 7.20 -0.02
CA LEU A 10 -0.75 6.42 -1.06
C LEU A 10 0.69 6.07 -0.67
N GLU A 11 1.45 7.05 -0.19
CA GLU A 11 2.82 6.85 0.28
C GLU A 11 2.87 5.86 1.45
N LEU A 12 1.93 5.97 2.40
CA LEU A 12 1.84 5.07 3.53
C LEU A 12 1.55 3.63 3.10
N CYS A 13 0.61 3.43 2.19
CA CYS A 13 0.27 2.10 1.67
C CYS A 13 1.48 1.43 1.02
N GLU A 14 2.22 2.16 0.16
CA GLU A 14 3.41 1.62 -0.50
C GLU A 14 4.52 1.28 0.52
N ARG A 15 4.76 2.15 1.51
CA ARG A 15 5.73 1.88 2.58
C ARG A 15 5.38 0.64 3.39
N GLN A 16 4.10 0.43 3.70
CA GLN A 16 3.66 -0.76 4.44
C GLN A 16 3.79 -2.04 3.60
N ALA A 17 3.41 -2.00 2.32
CA ALA A 17 3.58 -3.13 1.40
C ALA A 17 5.05 -3.58 1.33
N GLN A 18 5.98 -2.63 1.16
CA GLN A 18 7.42 -2.92 1.11
C GLN A 18 7.97 -3.45 2.43
N LEU A 19 7.51 -2.92 3.56
CA LEU A 19 7.94 -3.38 4.88
C LEU A 19 7.52 -4.84 5.10
N VAL A 20 6.25 -5.15 4.83
CA VAL A 20 5.70 -6.51 4.98
C VAL A 20 6.40 -7.49 4.04
N GLU A 21 6.63 -7.12 2.78
CA GLU A 21 7.37 -7.94 1.83
C GLU A 21 8.82 -8.17 2.28
N GLY A 22 9.45 -7.16 2.89
CA GLY A 22 10.77 -7.27 3.52
C GLY A 22 10.82 -8.27 4.69
N LEU A 23 9.73 -8.40 5.47
CA LEU A 23 9.66 -9.35 6.59
C LEU A 23 9.78 -10.80 6.13
N SER A 24 9.41 -11.12 4.89
CA SER A 24 9.59 -12.46 4.32
C SER A 24 11.05 -12.91 4.24
N LYS A 25 12.01 -11.97 4.27
CA LYS A 25 13.44 -12.30 4.33
C LYS A 25 13.84 -12.84 5.70
N ALA A 26 13.23 -12.33 6.76
CA ALA A 26 13.51 -12.73 8.14
C ALA A 26 12.64 -13.91 8.59
N PHE A 27 11.43 -14.02 8.05
CA PHE A 27 10.43 -15.03 8.40
C PHE A 27 9.90 -15.73 7.12
N PRO A 28 10.72 -16.56 6.45
CA PRO A 28 10.36 -17.19 5.18
C PRO A 28 9.16 -18.13 5.30
N GLU A 29 8.93 -18.72 6.48
CA GLU A 29 7.77 -19.56 6.77
C GLU A 29 6.43 -18.79 6.68
N ARG A 30 6.47 -17.46 6.77
CA ARG A 30 5.31 -16.57 6.64
C ARG A 30 5.20 -15.87 5.29
N CYS A 31 6.07 -16.22 4.34
CA CYS A 31 6.18 -15.52 3.05
C CYS A 31 4.84 -15.39 2.33
N LYS A 32 4.02 -16.45 2.32
CA LYS A 32 2.70 -16.42 1.68
C LYS A 32 1.74 -15.42 2.36
N GLN A 33 1.69 -15.39 3.69
CA GLN A 33 0.83 -14.42 4.40
C GLN A 33 1.32 -12.98 4.21
N HIS A 34 2.64 -12.77 4.22
CA HIS A 34 3.23 -11.45 3.97
C HIS A 34 2.96 -10.97 2.54
N HIS A 35 3.03 -11.86 1.55
CA HIS A 35 2.71 -11.52 0.17
C HIS A 35 1.25 -11.07 0.03
N LEU A 36 0.30 -11.85 0.55
CA LEU A 36 -1.13 -11.51 0.52
C LEU A 36 -1.43 -10.17 1.23
N LEU A 37 -0.75 -9.92 2.36
CA LEU A 37 -0.92 -8.67 3.09
C LEU A 37 -0.30 -7.47 2.34
N SER A 38 0.85 -7.66 1.68
CA SER A 38 1.47 -6.66 0.80
C SER A 38 0.58 -6.32 -0.39
N GLU A 39 -0.01 -7.34 -1.04
CA GLU A 39 -0.99 -7.14 -2.11
C GLU A 39 -2.21 -6.36 -1.62
N SER A 40 -2.74 -6.67 -0.43
CA SER A 40 -3.87 -5.95 0.16
C SER A 40 -3.59 -4.46 0.37
N TRP A 41 -2.35 -4.09 0.73
CA TRP A 41 -1.93 -2.69 0.84
C TRP A 41 -1.86 -1.99 -0.52
N ARG A 42 -1.42 -2.70 -1.57
CA ARG A 42 -1.39 -2.17 -2.94
C ARG A 42 -2.80 -1.98 -3.50
N GLU A 43 -3.70 -2.92 -3.27
CA GLU A 43 -5.13 -2.79 -3.63
C GLU A 43 -5.80 -1.59 -2.95
N LEU A 44 -5.46 -1.33 -1.67
CA LEU A 44 -5.95 -0.16 -0.96
C LEU A 44 -5.43 1.14 -1.59
N ALA A 45 -4.15 1.18 -1.98
CA ALA A 45 -3.59 2.33 -2.68
C ALA A 45 -4.31 2.59 -4.01
N GLU A 46 -4.60 1.54 -4.79
CA GLU A 46 -5.37 1.66 -6.03
C GLU A 46 -6.79 2.21 -5.80
N LYS A 47 -7.48 1.76 -4.74
CA LYS A 47 -8.79 2.29 -4.37
C LYS A 47 -8.73 3.77 -4.03
N ILE A 48 -7.77 4.18 -3.20
CA ILE A 48 -7.58 5.59 -2.82
C ILE A 48 -7.27 6.43 -4.05
N ALA A 49 -6.41 5.95 -4.95
CA ALA A 49 -6.08 6.65 -6.18
C ALA A 49 -7.29 6.80 -7.11
N SER A 50 -8.12 5.76 -7.22
CA SER A 50 -9.35 5.76 -8.01
C SER A 50 -10.41 6.72 -7.46
N GLU A 51 -10.67 6.66 -6.14
CA GLU A 51 -11.64 7.55 -5.47
C GLU A 51 -11.22 9.02 -5.54
N ASN A 52 -9.92 9.29 -5.42
CA ASN A 52 -9.39 10.65 -5.52
C ASN A 52 -9.43 11.18 -6.97
N LYS A 53 -9.53 10.31 -7.97
CA LYS A 53 -9.68 10.68 -9.39
C LYS A 53 -11.13 11.04 -9.75
N GLY A 54 -12.11 10.46 -9.03
CA GLY A 54 -13.54 10.71 -9.23
C GLY A 54 -14.06 12.06 -8.72
N PHE A 55 -13.21 12.90 -8.12
CA PHE A 55 -13.57 14.24 -7.61
C PHE A 55 -13.20 15.38 -8.59
N CYS A 56 -12.66 15.05 -9.77
CA CYS A 56 -12.22 16.03 -10.78
C CYS A 56 -13.03 16.00 -12.09
N ASP A 57 -14.14 15.25 -12.18
CA ASP A 57 -15.12 15.31 -13.28
C ASP A 57 -16.40 16.04 -12.86
#